data_AF-A0A525IVP0-F1
#
_entry.id   AF-A0A525IVP0-F1
#
_cell.length_a   1.000
_cell.length_b   1.000
_cell.length_c   1.000
_cell.angle_alpha   90.00
_cell.angle_beta   90.00
_cell.angle_gamma   90.00
#
_symmetry.space_group_name_H-M   'P 1'
#
loop_
_entity.id
_entity.type
_entity.pdbx_description
1 polymer ?
#
loop_
_entity_poly.entity_id
_entity_poly.type
_entity_poly.pdbx_seq_one_letter_code
_entity_poly.pdbx_strand_id
1 'polypeptide(L)'
;MASLTSILFNLRLDALQRRTPAISACKGQGKDAQLARPALRQSRGGRLGRLFRCVLILILVFGLVGPVAVVAIYRFVPPPMTWLMVERMFEGHGFDRRWVPLRRISPQLVRSVIGAEDARFCEHHGFDFNAMQKAMAHNEERPGKIRGGSTISQQTAKNVFLWPHRDYVRKGLEAWFTVLIETIWGKPRIMEVYLNSIEWGPGVYGAEAAAQANFHEAAAQLSPAQAARLAAIIPKPLAWKAARPGPYIQKRQGHITAAAGTIRRDGLADCVLR
;
A
#
# COMPACT_ATOMS: atom_id res chain seq x y z
N MET A 1 -55.76 35.05 34.77
CA MET A 1 -55.72 35.81 36.03
C MET A 1 -54.30 36.38 36.11
N ALA A 2 -54.01 37.68 35.95
CA ALA A 2 -54.74 38.90 36.32
C ALA A 2 -55.08 38.91 37.82
N SER A 3 -54.73 39.90 38.65
CA SER A 3 -54.42 41.34 38.44
C SER A 3 -53.02 41.74 39.00
N LEU A 4 -52.41 42.92 38.73
CA LEU A 4 -52.70 44.31 39.20
C LEU A 4 -52.88 44.39 40.74
N THR A 5 -52.44 45.39 41.52
CA THR A 5 -52.15 46.84 41.29
C THR A 5 -51.32 47.34 42.51
N SER A 6 -50.13 47.96 42.38
CA SER A 6 -49.85 49.43 42.40
C SER A 6 -49.80 50.13 43.79
N ILE A 7 -49.51 51.45 43.81
CA ILE A 7 -49.61 52.42 44.95
C ILE A 7 -48.38 52.40 45.91
N LEU A 8 -47.41 53.33 45.81
CA LEU A 8 -47.34 54.76 46.27
C LEU A 8 -47.09 54.90 47.82
N PHE A 9 -46.51 55.97 48.42
CA PHE A 9 -45.63 57.09 48.00
C PHE A 9 -45.34 58.04 49.19
N ASN A 10 -44.06 58.37 49.44
CA ASN A 10 -43.56 59.67 49.96
C ASN A 10 -43.67 60.08 51.46
N LEU A 11 -42.83 61.08 51.86
CA LEU A 11 -42.88 61.96 53.07
C LEU A 11 -42.64 61.28 54.45
N ARG A 12 -42.09 61.88 55.54
CA ARG A 12 -41.26 63.08 55.89
C ARG A 12 -40.75 62.84 57.36
N LEU A 13 -39.91 63.57 58.14
CA LEU A 13 -39.14 64.84 58.21
C LEU A 13 -37.62 64.51 58.38
N ASP A 14 -36.63 65.26 57.89
CA ASP A 14 -36.10 66.62 58.19
C ASP A 14 -35.22 66.79 59.45
N ALA A 15 -34.22 67.68 59.31
CA ALA A 15 -33.30 68.22 60.33
C ALA A 15 -32.24 67.24 60.92
N LEU A 16 -31.02 67.67 61.32
CA LEU A 16 -30.48 69.03 61.49
C LEU A 16 -29.19 69.28 60.70
N GLN A 17 -28.99 70.53 60.28
CA GLN A 17 -27.74 71.00 59.65
C GLN A 17 -26.56 70.97 60.64
N ARG A 18 -25.33 70.73 60.13
CA ARG A 18 -24.14 71.45 60.63
C ARG A 18 -22.97 71.53 59.63
N ARG A 19 -22.89 72.68 58.96
CA ARG A 19 -21.67 73.40 58.51
C ARG A 19 -20.66 72.65 57.62
N THR A 20 -20.66 73.01 56.33
CA THR A 20 -19.40 73.23 55.61
C THR A 20 -18.63 74.41 56.21
N PRO A 21 -17.30 74.44 56.05
CA PRO A 21 -16.71 75.48 55.21
C PRO A 21 -15.92 74.88 54.04
N ALA A 22 -15.53 75.73 53.09
CA ALA A 22 -14.78 75.36 51.89
C ALA A 22 -13.34 75.90 51.92
N ILE A 23 -12.59 75.63 50.84
CA ILE A 23 -11.29 76.21 50.48
C ILE A 23 -10.07 75.69 51.25
N SER A 24 -9.33 74.78 50.60
CA SER A 24 -7.93 75.05 50.28
C SER A 24 -7.53 74.31 49.00
N ALA A 25 -6.89 75.00 48.06
CA ALA A 25 -6.52 74.45 46.76
C ALA A 25 -5.00 74.24 46.67
N CYS A 26 -4.54 73.00 46.84
CA CYS A 26 -3.13 72.65 46.70
C CYS A 26 -2.82 72.28 45.23
N LYS A 27 -2.25 73.24 44.49
CA LYS A 27 -2.00 73.14 43.03
C LYS A 27 -0.70 72.37 42.73
N GLY A 28 -0.70 71.06 42.97
CA GLY A 28 0.44 70.16 42.68
C GLY A 28 0.62 69.90 41.19
N GLN A 29 1.85 70.06 40.69
CA GLN A 29 2.17 69.97 39.26
C GLN A 29 2.37 68.53 38.77
N GLY A 30 1.87 68.27 37.56
CA GLY A 30 2.44 67.40 36.52
C GLY A 30 3.15 66.10 36.90
N LYS A 31 2.49 64.98 36.60
CA LYS A 31 3.12 63.84 35.94
C LYS A 31 2.07 63.15 35.07
N ASP A 32 2.37 62.96 33.80
CA ASP A 32 1.44 62.38 32.84
C ASP A 32 1.07 60.96 33.27
N ALA A 33 -0.22 60.73 33.53
CA ALA A 33 -0.79 59.41 33.76
C ALA A 33 -0.89 58.66 32.42
N GLN A 34 0.28 58.33 31.88
CA GLN A 34 0.45 57.63 30.61
C GLN A 34 -0.16 56.22 30.77
N LEU A 35 -1.41 56.07 30.33
CA LEU A 35 -2.18 54.83 30.38
C LEU A 35 -1.47 53.76 29.54
N ALA A 36 -0.57 53.03 30.19
CA ALA A 36 0.24 51.98 29.61
C ALA A 36 -0.68 50.87 29.10
N ARG A 37 -1.01 50.92 27.79
CA ARG A 37 -1.72 49.84 27.10
C ARG A 37 -0.98 48.53 27.41
N PRO A 38 -1.66 47.48 27.91
CA PRO A 38 -1.00 46.24 28.25
C PRO A 38 -0.30 45.68 27.01
N ALA A 39 1.03 45.59 27.07
CA ALA A 39 1.84 45.16 25.93
C ALA A 39 1.42 43.74 25.54
N LEU A 40 0.76 43.60 24.38
CA LEU A 40 0.24 42.33 23.89
C LEU A 40 1.38 41.32 23.82
N ARG A 41 1.33 40.34 24.73
CA ARG A 41 2.40 39.36 24.98
C ARG A 41 2.56 38.43 23.79
N GLN A 42 3.32 38.86 22.78
CA GLN A 42 3.48 38.14 21.51
C GLN A 42 3.92 36.69 21.75
N SER A 43 3.05 35.75 21.41
CA SER A 43 3.28 34.32 21.64
C SER A 43 4.43 33.79 20.79
N ARG A 44 5.61 33.64 21.40
CA ARG A 44 6.79 33.05 20.76
C ARG A 44 6.62 31.55 20.41
N GLY A 45 5.54 30.90 20.86
CA GLY A 45 5.25 29.49 20.55
C GLY A 45 4.98 29.19 19.06
N GLY A 46 4.66 30.21 18.25
CA GLY A 46 4.24 30.06 16.86
C GLY A 46 5.29 29.55 15.86
N ARG A 47 6.55 29.27 16.25
CA ARG A 47 7.54 28.61 15.36
C ARG A 47 7.57 27.09 15.53
N LEU A 48 7.66 26.59 16.76
CA LEU A 48 7.74 25.15 17.03
C LEU A 48 6.46 24.42 16.59
N GLY A 49 5.29 25.01 16.88
CA GLY A 49 4.01 24.47 16.40
C GLY A 49 3.85 24.49 14.87
N ARG A 50 4.47 25.46 14.18
CA ARG A 50 4.53 25.45 12.70
C ARG A 50 5.47 24.37 12.18
N LEU A 51 6.65 24.20 12.77
CA LEU A 51 7.59 23.14 12.39
C LEU A 51 6.98 21.74 12.59
N PHE A 52 6.39 21.48 13.76
CA PHE A 52 5.69 20.22 14.04
C PHE A 52 4.56 19.97 13.04
N ARG A 53 3.73 20.99 12.72
CA ARG A 53 2.68 20.87 11.71
C ARG A 53 3.25 20.59 10.31
N CYS A 54 4.36 21.21 9.92
CA CYS A 54 5.03 20.92 8.65
C CYS A 54 5.57 19.49 8.61
N VAL A 55 6.20 19.00 9.69
CA VAL A 55 6.66 17.60 9.80
C VAL A 55 5.48 16.62 9.72
N LEU A 56 4.36 16.89 10.40
CA LEU A 56 3.16 16.05 10.34
C LEU A 56 2.54 16.04 8.94
N ILE A 57 2.49 17.19 8.26
CA ILE A 57 2.04 17.28 6.86
C ILE A 57 2.99 16.50 5.94
N LEU A 58 4.31 16.60 6.13
CA LEU A 58 5.29 15.83 5.34
C LEU A 58 5.13 14.32 5.57
N ILE A 59 4.93 13.87 6.81
CA ILE A 59 4.67 12.45 7.13
C ILE A 59 3.38 11.96 6.47
N LEU A 60 2.30 12.76 6.49
CA LEU A 60 1.05 12.40 5.83
C LEU A 60 1.17 12.41 4.29
N VAL A 61 1.87 13.39 3.72
CA VAL A 61 2.08 13.50 2.26
C VAL A 61 2.99 12.38 1.76
N PHE A 62 4.13 12.12 2.38
CA PHE A 62 5.09 11.10 1.91
C PHE A 62 4.78 9.68 2.41
N GLY A 63 4.08 9.53 3.55
CA GLY A 63 3.73 8.22 4.11
C GLY A 63 2.36 7.67 3.66
N LEU A 64 1.42 8.52 3.25
CA LEU A 64 0.08 8.11 2.81
C LEU A 64 -0.24 8.59 1.39
N VAL A 65 -0.21 9.90 1.12
CA VAL A 65 -0.68 10.45 -0.17
C VAL A 65 0.23 10.03 -1.34
N GLY A 66 1.54 10.11 -1.16
CA GLY A 66 2.56 9.76 -2.16
C GLY A 66 2.47 8.29 -2.60
N PRO A 67 2.52 7.31 -1.67
CA PRO A 67 2.37 5.90 -2.02
C PRO A 67 1.03 5.59 -2.71
N VAL A 68 -0.08 6.17 -2.25
CA VAL A 68 -1.39 6.02 -2.91
C VAL A 68 -1.38 6.63 -4.32
N ALA A 69 -0.75 7.78 -4.51
CA ALA A 69 -0.58 8.39 -5.84
C ALA A 69 0.32 7.54 -6.76
N VAL A 70 1.40 6.94 -6.25
CA VAL A 70 2.26 6.02 -7.03
C VAL A 70 1.48 4.76 -7.42
N VAL A 71 0.67 4.18 -6.52
CA VAL A 71 -0.24 3.07 -6.87
C VAL A 71 -1.24 3.51 -7.95
N ALA A 72 -1.82 4.71 -7.83
CA ALA A 72 -2.76 5.26 -8.82
C ALA A 72 -2.11 5.58 -10.17
N ILE A 73 -0.82 5.95 -10.23
CA ILE A 73 -0.07 6.10 -11.49
C ILE A 73 0.22 4.72 -12.10
N TYR A 74 0.68 3.76 -11.28
CA TYR A 74 0.96 2.39 -11.69
C TYR A 74 -0.28 1.57 -12.07
N ARG A 75 -1.49 2.13 -11.92
CA ARG A 75 -2.73 1.65 -12.54
C ARG A 75 -2.67 1.65 -14.07
N PHE A 76 -1.94 2.62 -14.64
CA PHE A 76 -1.91 2.91 -16.07
C PHE A 76 -0.49 2.80 -16.64
N VAL A 77 0.51 3.36 -15.94
CA VAL A 77 1.91 3.36 -16.37
C VAL A 77 2.64 2.13 -15.81
N PRO A 78 3.40 1.36 -16.61
CA PRO A 78 4.26 0.28 -16.10
C PRO A 78 5.19 0.75 -14.97
N PRO A 79 5.35 0.01 -13.86
CA PRO A 79 6.42 0.28 -12.90
C PRO A 79 7.80 0.23 -13.60
N PRO A 80 8.66 1.26 -13.46
CA PRO A 80 9.86 1.40 -14.28
C PRO A 80 10.96 0.42 -13.87
N MET A 81 11.24 0.32 -12.58
CA MET A 81 12.10 -0.69 -11.95
C MET A 81 11.53 -1.03 -10.57
N THR A 82 11.93 -2.17 -10.01
CA THR A 82 11.62 -2.56 -8.63
C THR A 82 12.88 -2.64 -7.79
N TRP A 83 12.76 -2.64 -6.46
CA TRP A 83 13.92 -2.78 -5.58
C TRP A 83 14.72 -4.06 -5.86
N LEU A 84 14.02 -5.19 -6.09
CA LEU A 84 14.65 -6.46 -6.45
C LEU A 84 15.52 -6.38 -7.71
N MET A 85 15.08 -5.64 -8.74
CA MET A 85 15.85 -5.45 -9.97
C MET A 85 17.14 -4.65 -9.71
N VAL A 86 17.08 -3.64 -8.85
CA VAL A 86 18.25 -2.82 -8.47
C VAL A 86 19.24 -3.65 -7.65
N GLU A 87 18.76 -4.40 -6.65
CA GLU A 87 19.57 -5.30 -5.82
C GLU A 87 20.32 -6.34 -6.67
N ARG A 88 19.60 -7.01 -7.59
CA ARG A 88 20.14 -8.01 -8.52
C ARG A 88 21.14 -7.45 -9.54
N MET A 89 20.96 -6.21 -9.95
CA MET A 89 21.90 -5.51 -10.82
C MET A 89 23.24 -5.28 -10.11
N PHE A 90 23.21 -4.91 -8.82
CA PHE A 90 24.43 -4.79 -7.99
C PHE A 90 25.06 -6.14 -7.62
N GLU A 91 24.28 -7.21 -7.51
CA GLU A 91 24.79 -8.60 -7.40
C GLU A 91 25.42 -9.13 -8.70
N GLY A 92 25.36 -8.38 -9.80
CA GLY A 92 25.95 -8.76 -11.09
C GLY A 92 25.13 -9.79 -11.89
N HIS A 93 23.85 -10.02 -11.54
CA HIS A 93 22.99 -10.97 -12.24
C HIS A 93 22.50 -10.49 -13.62
N GLY A 94 22.75 -9.23 -13.99
CA GLY A 94 22.32 -8.63 -15.26
C GLY A 94 20.87 -8.12 -15.23
N PHE A 95 20.41 -7.61 -16.38
CA PHE A 95 19.08 -7.01 -16.51
C PHE A 95 18.55 -7.11 -17.95
N ASP A 96 17.75 -8.13 -18.24
CA ASP A 96 16.84 -8.18 -19.39
C ASP A 96 15.40 -8.09 -18.87
N ARG A 97 14.75 -6.95 -19.12
CA ARG A 97 13.34 -6.73 -18.78
C ARG A 97 12.56 -6.29 -20.01
N ARG A 98 11.55 -7.08 -20.38
CA ARG A 98 10.68 -6.82 -21.52
C ARG A 98 9.24 -6.74 -21.06
N TRP A 99 8.71 -5.52 -20.99
CA TRP A 99 7.29 -5.30 -20.65
C TRP A 99 6.41 -5.60 -21.86
N VAL A 100 5.43 -6.49 -21.69
CA VAL A 100 4.34 -6.72 -22.64
C VAL A 100 2.98 -6.59 -21.96
N PRO A 101 1.97 -5.97 -22.60
CA PRO A 101 0.63 -5.92 -22.03
C PRO A 101 0.03 -7.32 -21.95
N LEU A 102 -0.91 -7.55 -21.02
CA LEU A 102 -1.47 -8.87 -20.71
C LEU A 102 -2.02 -9.60 -21.94
N ARG A 103 -2.63 -8.86 -22.87
CA ARG A 103 -3.13 -9.37 -24.18
C ARG A 103 -2.04 -9.92 -25.13
N ARG A 104 -0.76 -9.75 -24.80
CA ARG A 104 0.41 -10.34 -25.49
C ARG A 104 1.11 -11.41 -24.64
N ILE A 105 0.47 -11.88 -23.57
CA ILE A 105 0.91 -13.02 -22.77
C ILE A 105 -0.06 -14.18 -23.02
N SER A 106 0.46 -15.38 -23.24
CA SER A 106 -0.35 -16.57 -23.46
C SER A 106 -1.34 -16.79 -22.30
N PRO A 107 -2.65 -16.95 -22.58
CA PRO A 107 -3.63 -17.34 -21.57
C PRO A 107 -3.26 -18.64 -20.83
N GLN A 108 -2.40 -19.48 -21.41
CA GLN A 108 -1.90 -20.68 -20.74
C GLN A 108 -0.90 -20.35 -19.63
N LEU A 109 -0.09 -19.30 -19.77
CA LEU A 109 0.79 -18.83 -18.69
C LEU A 109 -0.05 -18.26 -17.53
N VAL A 110 -1.05 -17.44 -17.82
CA VAL A 110 -1.96 -16.89 -16.81
C VAL A 110 -2.63 -18.02 -16.00
N ARG A 111 -3.20 -19.04 -16.67
CA ARG A 111 -3.83 -20.18 -15.98
C ARG A 111 -2.84 -21.06 -15.24
N SER A 112 -1.61 -21.22 -15.75
CA SER A 112 -0.54 -21.97 -15.07
C SER A 112 -0.06 -21.27 -13.81
N VAL A 113 0.05 -19.94 -13.83
CA VAL A 113 0.46 -19.13 -12.68
C VAL A 113 -0.62 -19.11 -11.60
N ILE A 114 -1.89 -18.87 -11.97
CA ILE A 114 -3.04 -19.00 -11.05
C ILE A 114 -3.05 -20.41 -10.44
N GLY A 115 -3.00 -21.47 -11.27
CA GLY A 115 -3.01 -22.86 -10.79
C GLY A 115 -1.77 -23.30 -9.99
N ALA A 116 -0.66 -22.56 -10.02
CA ALA A 116 0.58 -22.88 -9.31
C ALA A 116 0.76 -22.12 -7.99
N GLU A 117 0.38 -20.85 -7.96
CA GLU A 117 0.67 -19.93 -6.85
C GLU A 117 -0.59 -19.49 -6.09
N ASP A 118 -1.74 -19.39 -6.76
CA ASP A 118 -2.95 -18.76 -6.20
C ASP A 118 -4.23 -19.22 -6.94
N ALA A 119 -4.64 -20.47 -6.70
CA ALA A 119 -5.71 -21.11 -7.46
C ALA A 119 -7.10 -20.46 -7.30
N ARG A 120 -7.25 -19.53 -6.34
CA ARG A 120 -8.49 -18.81 -6.01
C ARG A 120 -8.37 -17.31 -6.29
N PHE A 121 -7.38 -16.90 -7.10
CA PHE A 121 -7.07 -15.49 -7.39
C PHE A 121 -8.28 -14.61 -7.78
N CYS A 122 -9.27 -15.18 -8.49
CA CYS A 122 -10.49 -14.46 -8.87
C CYS A 122 -11.59 -14.40 -7.78
N GLU A 123 -11.49 -15.19 -6.72
CA GLU A 123 -12.51 -15.31 -5.66
C GLU A 123 -12.29 -14.40 -4.45
N HIS A 124 -11.10 -13.82 -4.28
CA HIS A 124 -10.73 -13.05 -3.08
C HIS A 124 -10.24 -11.64 -3.42
N HIS A 125 -10.30 -10.73 -2.44
CA HIS A 125 -9.72 -9.39 -2.54
C HIS A 125 -8.38 -9.36 -1.79
N GLY A 126 -7.29 -9.73 -2.46
CA GLY A 126 -5.93 -9.66 -1.93
C GLY A 126 -5.48 -10.79 -1.01
N PHE A 127 -6.39 -11.41 -0.25
CA PHE A 127 -6.04 -12.40 0.77
C PHE A 127 -6.94 -13.63 0.70
N ASP A 128 -6.37 -14.81 0.47
CA ASP A 128 -7.07 -16.07 0.72
C ASP A 128 -6.82 -16.53 2.18
N PHE A 129 -7.76 -16.19 3.07
CA PHE A 129 -7.73 -16.61 4.47
C PHE A 129 -7.78 -18.14 4.65
N ASN A 130 -8.44 -18.87 3.74
CA ASN A 130 -8.49 -20.34 3.78
C ASN A 130 -7.12 -20.93 3.42
N ALA A 131 -6.42 -20.35 2.45
CA ALA A 131 -5.05 -20.75 2.12
C ALA A 131 -4.06 -20.39 3.23
N MET A 132 -4.21 -19.21 3.88
CA MET A 132 -3.38 -18.81 5.02
C MET A 132 -3.57 -19.75 6.22
N GLN A 133 -4.80 -20.06 6.62
CA GLN A 133 -5.08 -21.00 7.71
C GLN A 133 -4.52 -22.41 7.41
N LYS A 134 -4.73 -22.93 6.19
CA LYS A 134 -4.18 -24.23 5.76
C LYS A 134 -2.64 -24.23 5.72
N ALA A 135 -2.01 -23.10 5.41
CA ALA A 135 -0.56 -22.96 5.47
C ALA A 135 -0.06 -22.92 6.93
N MET A 136 -0.74 -22.21 7.84
CA MET A 136 -0.40 -22.15 9.27
C MET A 136 -0.47 -23.54 9.92
N ALA A 137 -1.62 -24.20 9.85
CA ALA A 137 -1.81 -25.54 10.43
C ALA A 137 -0.78 -26.56 9.87
N HIS A 138 -0.50 -26.53 8.56
CA HIS A 138 0.53 -27.38 7.98
C HIS A 138 1.95 -27.08 8.50
N ASN A 139 2.26 -25.83 8.81
CA ASN A 139 3.58 -25.42 9.30
C ASN A 139 3.75 -25.77 10.79
N GLU A 140 2.65 -25.76 11.56
CA GLU A 140 2.58 -26.26 12.93
C GLU A 140 2.70 -27.79 12.98
N GLU A 141 2.00 -28.52 12.10
CA GLU A 141 2.14 -29.98 11.93
C GLU A 141 3.55 -30.43 11.51
N ARG A 142 4.23 -29.62 10.68
CA ARG A 142 5.49 -30.00 10.01
C ARG A 142 6.57 -28.91 10.11
N PRO A 143 7.15 -28.70 11.31
CA PRO A 143 8.32 -27.85 11.47
C PRO A 143 9.41 -28.21 10.45
N GLY A 144 9.95 -27.20 9.78
CA GLY A 144 10.94 -27.35 8.70
C GLY A 144 10.37 -27.47 7.27
N LYS A 145 9.07 -27.71 7.07
CA LYS A 145 8.43 -27.74 5.73
C LYS A 145 7.45 -26.58 5.52
N ILE A 146 7.95 -25.36 5.67
CA ILE A 146 7.17 -24.11 5.53
C ILE A 146 6.49 -24.03 4.15
N ARG A 147 5.15 -24.07 4.14
CA ARG A 147 4.31 -23.61 3.03
C ARG A 147 4.06 -22.11 3.17
N GLY A 148 4.15 -21.40 2.05
CA GLY A 148 3.66 -20.02 1.93
C GLY A 148 2.17 -20.02 1.56
N GLY A 149 1.39 -19.15 2.20
CA GLY A 149 0.02 -18.83 1.82
C GLY A 149 -0.08 -17.36 1.40
N SER A 150 0.71 -16.93 0.42
CA SER A 150 0.72 -15.53 -0.04
C SER A 150 0.28 -15.42 -1.49
N THR A 151 -0.80 -14.68 -1.70
CA THR A 151 -1.52 -14.51 -2.98
C THR A 151 -0.67 -13.85 -4.05
N ILE A 152 -1.09 -13.94 -5.32
CA ILE A 152 -0.46 -13.19 -6.43
C ILE A 152 -0.47 -11.68 -6.13
N SER A 153 -1.53 -11.16 -5.51
CA SER A 153 -1.62 -9.75 -5.11
C SER A 153 -0.60 -9.38 -4.03
N GLN A 154 -0.43 -10.20 -3.00
CA GLN A 154 0.61 -10.01 -1.97
C GLN A 154 2.03 -10.10 -2.56
N GLN A 155 2.27 -11.07 -3.45
CA GLN A 155 3.54 -11.18 -4.16
C GLN A 155 3.79 -9.95 -5.07
N THR A 156 2.76 -9.41 -5.71
CA THR A 156 2.84 -8.19 -6.53
C THR A 156 3.16 -6.96 -5.68
N ALA A 157 2.42 -6.74 -4.59
CA ALA A 157 2.65 -5.64 -3.65
C ALA A 157 4.09 -5.67 -3.11
N LYS A 158 4.56 -6.84 -2.67
CA LYS A 158 5.94 -7.08 -2.25
C LYS A 158 6.95 -6.77 -3.36
N ASN A 159 6.77 -7.32 -4.56
CA ASN A 159 7.74 -7.19 -5.64
C ASN A 159 7.82 -5.77 -6.23
N VAL A 160 6.73 -4.99 -6.21
CA VAL A 160 6.67 -3.66 -6.86
C VAL A 160 7.07 -2.52 -5.92
N PHE A 161 6.66 -2.57 -4.65
CA PHE A 161 6.78 -1.43 -3.73
C PHE A 161 7.79 -1.63 -2.59
N LEU A 162 8.28 -2.86 -2.37
CA LEU A 162 9.01 -3.23 -1.16
C LEU A 162 10.33 -3.95 -1.47
N TRP A 163 11.19 -4.02 -0.46
CA TRP A 163 12.46 -4.74 -0.45
C TRP A 163 12.25 -6.26 -0.20
N PRO A 164 13.20 -7.15 -0.55
CA PRO A 164 13.02 -8.60 -0.41
C PRO A 164 13.30 -9.15 1.00
N HIS A 165 13.94 -8.40 1.90
CA HIS A 165 14.25 -8.85 3.27
C HIS A 165 12.99 -9.23 4.07
N ARG A 166 13.11 -10.19 5.00
CA ARG A 166 11.95 -10.80 5.69
C ARG A 166 11.75 -10.29 7.11
N ASP A 167 11.17 -9.09 7.22
CA ASP A 167 10.73 -8.50 8.49
C ASP A 167 9.19 -8.35 8.57
N TYR A 168 8.69 -8.12 9.80
CA TYR A 168 7.25 -7.96 10.08
C TYR A 168 6.70 -6.60 9.63
N VAL A 169 7.50 -5.53 9.66
CA VAL A 169 7.05 -4.17 9.26
C VAL A 169 6.75 -4.16 7.77
N ARG A 170 7.65 -4.72 6.96
CA ARG A 170 7.46 -4.97 5.54
C ARG A 170 6.26 -5.87 5.26
N LYS A 171 5.99 -6.90 6.08
CA LYS A 171 4.78 -7.74 5.90
C LYS A 171 3.48 -6.96 6.21
N GLY A 172 3.52 -5.99 7.13
CA GLY A 172 2.42 -5.03 7.35
C GLY A 172 2.23 -4.09 6.15
N LEU A 173 3.31 -3.51 5.63
CA LEU A 173 3.28 -2.68 4.42
C LEU A 173 2.81 -3.48 3.19
N GLU A 174 3.21 -4.75 3.07
CA GLU A 174 2.78 -5.67 2.01
C GLU A 174 1.26 -5.86 2.06
N ALA A 175 0.69 -6.06 3.25
CA ALA A 175 -0.76 -6.15 3.42
C ALA A 175 -1.47 -4.83 3.03
N TRP A 176 -0.93 -3.69 3.44
CA TRP A 176 -1.48 -2.37 3.07
C TRP A 176 -1.45 -2.11 1.55
N PHE A 177 -0.30 -2.31 0.90
CA PHE A 177 -0.19 -2.20 -0.55
C PHE A 177 -1.05 -3.24 -1.29
N THR A 178 -1.27 -4.43 -0.73
CA THR A 178 -2.19 -5.45 -1.27
C THR A 178 -3.63 -4.91 -1.33
N VAL A 179 -4.10 -4.26 -0.27
CA VAL A 179 -5.42 -3.59 -0.28
C VAL A 179 -5.46 -2.51 -1.35
N LEU A 180 -4.45 -1.63 -1.40
CA LEU A 180 -4.41 -0.54 -2.38
C LEU A 180 -4.46 -1.03 -3.84
N ILE A 181 -3.71 -2.07 -4.21
CA ILE A 181 -3.76 -2.57 -5.59
C ILE A 181 -5.06 -3.31 -5.91
N GLU A 182 -5.66 -4.04 -4.96
CA GLU A 182 -6.96 -4.70 -5.18
C GLU A 182 -8.10 -3.69 -5.35
N THR A 183 -8.07 -2.58 -4.59
CA THR A 183 -9.05 -1.49 -4.74
C THR A 183 -8.85 -0.68 -6.02
N ILE A 184 -7.61 -0.42 -6.45
CA ILE A 184 -7.33 0.53 -7.53
C ILE A 184 -7.08 -0.16 -8.89
N TRP A 185 -6.39 -1.31 -8.92
CA TRP A 185 -5.93 -1.94 -10.17
C TRP A 185 -6.95 -2.87 -10.80
N GLY A 186 -7.59 -3.71 -9.99
CA GLY A 186 -8.38 -4.84 -10.48
C GLY A 186 -7.51 -5.95 -11.07
N LYS A 187 -8.11 -7.14 -11.15
CA LYS A 187 -7.41 -8.41 -11.39
C LYS A 187 -6.58 -8.48 -12.68
N PRO A 188 -7.02 -7.95 -13.86
CA PRO A 188 -6.20 -7.96 -15.06
C PRO A 188 -4.90 -7.16 -14.91
N ARG A 189 -4.97 -5.97 -14.30
CA ARG A 189 -3.77 -5.12 -14.11
C ARG A 189 -2.84 -5.66 -13.03
N ILE A 190 -3.37 -6.29 -11.98
CA ILE A 190 -2.54 -7.01 -10.99
C ILE A 190 -1.76 -8.14 -11.69
N MET A 191 -2.43 -8.98 -12.50
CA MET A 191 -1.74 -10.04 -13.25
C MET A 191 -0.73 -9.49 -14.26
N GLU A 192 -1.07 -8.43 -14.99
CA GLU A 192 -0.16 -7.77 -15.93
C GLU A 192 1.11 -7.26 -15.23
N VAL A 193 0.96 -6.57 -14.09
CA VAL A 193 2.11 -6.07 -13.32
C VAL A 193 2.91 -7.22 -12.71
N TYR A 194 2.27 -8.25 -12.16
CA TYR A 194 2.92 -9.44 -11.63
C TYR A 194 3.82 -10.10 -12.70
N LEU A 195 3.22 -10.51 -13.82
CA LEU A 195 3.90 -11.26 -14.86
C LEU A 195 5.03 -10.47 -15.54
N ASN A 196 5.01 -9.13 -15.48
CA ASN A 196 6.07 -8.25 -16.01
C ASN A 196 7.08 -7.73 -14.95
N SER A 197 6.93 -8.12 -13.68
CA SER A 197 7.78 -7.63 -12.58
C SER A 197 8.41 -8.72 -11.74
N ILE A 198 7.99 -9.98 -11.86
CA ILE A 198 8.67 -11.10 -11.19
C ILE A 198 9.97 -11.50 -11.90
N GLU A 199 10.89 -12.02 -11.09
CA GLU A 199 12.14 -12.66 -11.53
C GLU A 199 11.86 -14.08 -12.03
N TRP A 200 12.25 -14.39 -13.27
CA TRP A 200 12.09 -15.71 -13.88
C TRP A 200 13.42 -16.47 -14.03
N GLY A 201 14.54 -15.81 -13.75
CA GLY A 201 15.90 -16.33 -13.79
C GLY A 201 16.90 -15.23 -13.45
N PRO A 202 18.21 -15.53 -13.35
CA PRO A 202 19.23 -14.50 -13.08
C PRO A 202 19.14 -13.35 -14.08
N GLY A 203 18.78 -12.16 -13.59
CA GLY A 203 18.62 -10.95 -14.41
C GLY A 203 17.43 -10.92 -15.38
N VAL A 204 16.57 -11.96 -15.40
CA VAL A 204 15.47 -12.09 -16.37
C VAL A 204 14.14 -11.69 -15.73
N TYR A 205 13.58 -10.57 -16.17
CA TYR A 205 12.35 -9.98 -15.62
C TYR A 205 11.24 -9.87 -16.65
N GLY A 206 10.06 -10.34 -16.26
CA GLY A 206 8.87 -10.30 -17.10
C GLY A 206 8.70 -11.49 -18.06
N ALA A 207 7.45 -11.83 -18.35
CA ALA A 207 7.07 -13.04 -19.08
C ALA A 207 7.66 -13.12 -20.51
N GLU A 208 7.86 -11.98 -21.18
CA GLU A 208 8.48 -11.94 -22.51
C GLU A 208 9.97 -12.29 -22.45
N ALA A 209 10.74 -11.66 -21.55
CA ALA A 209 12.15 -12.02 -21.35
C ALA A 209 12.29 -13.49 -20.91
N ALA A 210 11.38 -13.98 -20.08
CA ALA A 210 11.35 -15.38 -19.63
C ALA A 210 11.07 -16.39 -20.76
N ALA A 211 10.14 -16.07 -21.67
CA ALA A 211 9.81 -16.89 -22.83
C ALA A 211 10.98 -16.95 -23.83
N GLN A 212 11.54 -15.79 -24.15
CA GLN A 212 12.70 -15.64 -25.04
C GLN A 212 13.93 -16.38 -24.49
N ALA A 213 14.24 -16.22 -23.19
CA ALA A 213 15.42 -16.82 -22.55
C ALA A 213 15.31 -18.34 -22.31
N ASN A 214 14.10 -18.91 -22.21
CA ASN A 214 13.92 -20.35 -21.98
C ASN A 214 13.58 -21.15 -23.24
N PHE A 215 12.92 -20.53 -24.23
CA PHE A 215 12.33 -21.23 -25.38
C PHE A 215 12.55 -20.55 -26.74
N HIS A 216 13.04 -19.31 -26.78
CA HIS A 216 13.15 -18.50 -28.00
C HIS A 216 11.80 -18.20 -28.68
N GLU A 217 10.73 -18.12 -27.87
CA GLU A 217 9.35 -17.85 -28.27
C GLU A 217 8.86 -16.54 -27.64
N ALA A 218 7.88 -15.87 -28.25
CA ALA A 218 7.20 -14.75 -27.59
C ALA A 218 6.28 -15.24 -26.46
N ALA A 219 6.03 -14.40 -25.45
CA ALA A 219 5.14 -14.74 -24.33
C ALA A 219 3.72 -15.11 -24.79
N ALA A 220 3.25 -14.55 -25.91
CA ALA A 220 1.96 -14.86 -26.53
C ALA A 220 1.87 -16.32 -27.04
N GLN A 221 3.00 -16.91 -27.47
CA GLN A 221 3.06 -18.21 -28.15
C GLN A 221 3.30 -19.39 -27.20
N LEU A 222 3.55 -19.14 -25.91
CA LEU A 222 3.80 -20.17 -24.90
C LEU A 222 2.69 -21.24 -24.87
N SER A 223 3.05 -22.46 -25.26
CA SER A 223 2.23 -23.67 -25.15
C SER A 223 1.93 -24.01 -23.67
N PRO A 224 0.91 -24.83 -23.38
CA PRO A 224 0.62 -25.27 -22.00
C PRO A 224 1.82 -25.90 -21.29
N ALA A 225 2.67 -26.65 -22.01
CA ALA A 225 3.85 -27.30 -21.44
C ALA A 225 5.03 -26.33 -21.20
N GLN A 226 5.15 -25.25 -21.96
CA GLN A 226 6.12 -24.17 -21.69
C GLN A 226 5.64 -23.29 -20.52
N ALA A 227 4.35 -22.92 -20.54
CA ALA A 227 3.68 -22.16 -19.49
C ALA A 227 3.74 -22.83 -18.11
N ALA A 228 3.41 -24.13 -18.03
CA ALA A 228 3.49 -24.90 -16.79
C ALA A 228 4.94 -25.05 -16.28
N ARG A 229 5.96 -25.05 -17.16
CA ARG A 229 7.37 -25.06 -16.75
C ARG A 229 7.85 -23.72 -16.22
N LEU A 230 7.40 -22.60 -16.80
CA LEU A 230 7.67 -21.27 -16.25
C LEU A 230 7.01 -21.08 -14.87
N ALA A 231 5.73 -21.44 -14.73
CA ALA A 231 5.04 -21.41 -13.44
C ALA A 231 5.67 -22.38 -12.40
N ALA A 232 6.32 -23.46 -12.84
CA ALA A 232 7.03 -24.37 -11.95
C ALA A 232 8.30 -23.77 -11.30
N ILE A 233 8.94 -22.76 -11.92
CA ILE A 233 10.21 -22.19 -11.43
C ILE A 233 10.06 -20.96 -10.51
N ILE A 234 8.89 -20.31 -10.50
CA ILE A 234 8.60 -19.08 -9.73
C ILE A 234 9.08 -19.10 -8.26
N PRO A 235 8.98 -20.20 -7.48
CA PRO A 235 9.43 -20.20 -6.08
C PRO A 235 10.96 -20.12 -5.88
N LYS A 236 11.77 -20.47 -6.90
CA LYS A 236 13.24 -20.46 -6.86
C LYS A 236 13.84 -20.19 -8.26
N PRO A 237 13.63 -19.01 -8.86
CA PRO A 237 13.97 -18.74 -10.26
C PRO A 237 15.49 -18.84 -10.55
N LEU A 238 16.34 -18.49 -9.58
CA LEU A 238 17.80 -18.61 -9.72
C LEU A 238 18.30 -20.07 -9.72
N ALA A 239 17.52 -21.01 -9.18
CA ALA A 239 17.95 -22.40 -8.97
C ALA A 239 17.23 -23.43 -9.85
N TRP A 240 16.03 -23.12 -10.36
CA TRP A 240 15.19 -24.05 -11.12
C TRP A 240 15.09 -23.63 -12.59
N LYS A 241 15.25 -24.58 -13.51
CA LYS A 241 15.37 -24.32 -14.96
C LYS A 241 14.12 -24.77 -15.71
N ALA A 242 13.44 -23.86 -16.42
CA ALA A 242 12.24 -24.19 -17.21
C ALA A 242 12.58 -24.75 -18.61
N ALA A 243 13.63 -24.24 -19.26
CA ALA A 243 14.14 -24.76 -20.53
C ALA A 243 14.49 -26.25 -20.46
N ARG A 244 15.31 -26.64 -19.46
CA ARG A 244 15.81 -28.01 -19.23
C ARG A 244 15.42 -28.47 -17.81
N PRO A 245 14.18 -28.94 -17.59
CA PRO A 245 13.67 -29.28 -16.27
C PRO A 245 14.18 -30.64 -15.78
N GLY A 246 14.74 -30.69 -14.57
CA GLY A 246 15.03 -31.95 -13.87
C GLY A 246 13.76 -32.65 -13.33
N PRO A 247 13.85 -33.91 -12.85
CA PRO A 247 12.68 -34.73 -12.50
C PRO A 247 11.69 -34.08 -11.53
N TYR A 248 12.17 -33.32 -10.54
CA TYR A 248 11.32 -32.56 -9.62
C TYR A 248 10.45 -31.50 -10.35
N ILE A 249 11.04 -30.77 -11.30
CA ILE A 249 10.34 -29.74 -12.08
C ILE A 249 9.37 -30.39 -13.08
N GLN A 250 9.73 -31.53 -13.67
CA GLN A 250 8.81 -32.30 -14.52
C GLN A 250 7.58 -32.78 -13.73
N LYS A 251 7.77 -33.31 -12.51
CA LYS A 251 6.66 -33.66 -11.61
C LYS A 251 5.79 -32.45 -11.24
N ARG A 252 6.42 -31.31 -10.90
CA ARG A 252 5.70 -30.05 -10.60
C ARG A 252 4.94 -29.52 -11.83
N GLN A 253 5.52 -29.60 -13.03
CA GLN A 253 4.86 -29.25 -14.29
C GLN A 253 3.60 -30.08 -14.51
N GLY A 254 3.62 -31.39 -14.24
CA GLY A 254 2.44 -32.25 -14.34
C GLY A 254 1.30 -31.78 -13.43
N HIS A 255 1.61 -31.48 -12.17
CA HIS A 255 0.64 -30.94 -11.21
C HIS A 255 0.07 -29.59 -11.67
N ILE A 256 0.92 -28.67 -12.15
CA ILE A 256 0.50 -27.35 -12.65
C ILE A 256 -0.32 -27.44 -13.94
N THR A 257 -0.01 -28.41 -14.82
CA THR A 257 -0.79 -28.64 -16.06
C THR A 257 -2.21 -29.10 -15.72
N ALA A 258 -2.36 -30.00 -14.75
CA ALA A 258 -3.67 -30.42 -14.24
C ALA A 258 -4.41 -29.26 -13.55
N ALA A 259 -3.73 -28.46 -12.73
CA ALA A 259 -4.31 -27.27 -12.11
C ALA A 259 -4.78 -26.25 -13.16
N ALA A 260 -3.95 -25.90 -14.14
CA ALA A 260 -4.33 -25.01 -15.25
C ALA A 260 -5.51 -25.55 -16.08
N GLY A 261 -5.63 -26.88 -16.20
CA GLY A 261 -6.79 -27.55 -16.79
C GLY A 261 -8.08 -27.30 -16.01
N THR A 262 -8.02 -27.42 -14.67
CA THR A 262 -9.11 -27.05 -13.75
C THR A 262 -9.45 -25.56 -13.84
N ILE A 263 -8.45 -24.67 -13.75
CA ILE A 263 -8.65 -23.22 -13.89
C ILE A 263 -9.34 -22.85 -15.22
N ARG A 264 -9.03 -23.57 -16.32
CA ARG A 264 -9.68 -23.39 -17.63
C ARG A 264 -11.12 -23.90 -17.66
N ARG A 265 -11.39 -25.06 -17.07
CA ARG A 265 -12.71 -25.72 -17.08
C ARG A 265 -13.72 -24.95 -16.23
N ASP A 266 -13.28 -24.45 -15.07
CA ASP A 266 -14.16 -23.92 -14.03
C ASP A 266 -14.22 -22.37 -14.04
N GLY A 267 -13.65 -21.72 -15.06
CA GLY A 267 -13.68 -20.25 -15.22
C GLY A 267 -12.85 -19.45 -14.21
N LEU A 268 -11.97 -20.10 -13.44
CA LEU A 268 -11.27 -19.49 -12.29
C LEU A 268 -10.17 -18.48 -12.67
N ALA A 269 -9.99 -18.18 -13.96
CA ALA A 269 -9.14 -17.11 -14.47
C ALA A 269 -9.93 -16.00 -15.20
N ASP A 270 -11.26 -16.07 -15.21
CA ASP A 270 -12.10 -15.23 -16.06
C ASP A 270 -12.12 -13.75 -15.64
N CYS A 271 -11.80 -13.44 -14.38
CA CYS A 271 -11.57 -12.07 -13.93
C CYS A 271 -10.28 -11.43 -14.50
N VAL A 272 -9.47 -12.20 -15.25
CA VAL A 272 -8.21 -11.79 -15.88
C VAL A 272 -8.24 -11.95 -17.40
N LEU A 273 -9.04 -12.89 -17.91
CA LEU A 273 -8.99 -13.37 -19.31
C LEU A 273 -10.27 -13.09 -20.12
N ARG A 274 -11.28 -12.42 -19.55
CA ARG A 274 -12.43 -11.86 -20.27
C ARG A 274 -12.20 -10.38 -20.58
#